data_AF-A0A946S0J9-F1
#
_entry.id   AF-A0A946S0J9-F1
#
_cell.length_a   1.000
_cell.length_b   1.000
_cell.length_c   1.000
_cell.angle_alpha   90.00
_cell.angle_beta   90.00
_cell.angle_gamma   90.00
#
_symmetry.space_group_name_H-M   'P 1'
#
loop_
_entity.id
_entity.type
_entity.pdbx_description
1 polymer ?
#
loop_
_entity_poly.entity_id
_entity_poly.type
_entity_poly.pdbx_seq_one_letter_code
_entity_poly.pdbx_strand_id
1 'polypeptide(L)'
;MSKMQTFCLLIFAAVFLSLSTNIHAEIVIEPYGAAIFIDEEEQNAESVFNILNTGNQDVNYQIGIDIRDIGEDERGLIGHA
;
A
#
# COMPACT_ATOMS: atom_id res chain seq x y z
N MET A 1 -38.60 32.94 1.85
CA MET A 1 -37.79 32.32 2.92
C MET A 1 -37.42 33.40 3.92
N SER A 2 -37.59 33.16 5.22
CA SER A 2 -37.27 34.14 6.27
C SER A 2 -35.76 34.26 6.47
N LYS A 3 -35.27 35.46 6.83
CA LYS A 3 -33.83 35.70 7.14
C LYS A 3 -33.28 34.74 8.21
N MET A 4 -34.14 34.38 9.17
CA MET A 4 -33.82 33.43 10.22
C MET A 4 -33.60 32.02 9.67
N GLN A 5 -34.42 31.60 8.70
CA GLN A 5 -34.28 30.29 8.05
C GLN A 5 -32.99 30.19 7.25
N THR A 6 -32.63 31.25 6.51
CA THR A 6 -31.37 31.31 5.75
C THR A 6 -30.16 31.25 6.67
N PHE A 7 -30.19 31.97 7.80
CA PHE A 7 -29.10 31.95 8.78
C PHE A 7 -28.92 30.56 9.42
N CYS A 8 -30.01 29.90 9.82
CA CYS A 8 -29.97 28.53 10.33
C CYS A 8 -29.41 27.54 9.30
N LEU A 9 -29.77 27.68 8.02
CA LEU A 9 -29.23 26.85 6.93
C LEU A 9 -27.72 27.04 6.75
N LEU A 10 -27.22 28.27 6.87
CA LEU A 10 -25.79 28.55 6.76
C LEU A 10 -24.99 27.92 7.91
N ILE A 11 -25.51 27.99 9.14
CA ILE A 11 -24.88 27.32 10.29
C ILE A 11 -24.87 25.81 10.07
N PHE A 12 -26.00 25.24 9.66
CA PHE A 12 -26.10 23.81 9.38
C PHE A 12 -25.11 23.36 8.31
N ALA A 13 -25.01 24.11 7.20
CA ALA A 13 -24.05 23.84 6.14
C ALA A 13 -22.59 23.92 6.64
N ALA A 14 -22.25 24.93 7.44
CA ALA A 14 -20.90 25.09 7.98
C ALA A 14 -20.51 23.94 8.92
N VAL A 15 -21.42 23.52 9.81
CA VAL A 15 -21.21 22.38 10.70
C VAL A 15 -21.08 21.08 9.90
N PHE A 16 -21.96 20.87 8.93
CA PHE A 16 -21.92 19.68 8.07
C PHE A 16 -20.59 19.58 7.31
N LEU A 17 -20.12 20.68 6.72
CA LEU A 17 -18.84 20.74 6.01
C LEU A 17 -17.64 20.56 6.94
N SER A 18 -17.72 21.02 8.20
CA SER A 18 -16.65 20.78 9.18
C SER A 18 -16.56 19.33 9.65
N LEU A 19 -17.67 18.57 9.56
CA LEU A 19 -17.74 17.16 9.94
C LEU A 19 -17.44 16.21 8.78
N SER A 20 -17.48 16.70 7.53
CA SER A 20 -17.05 15.94 6.36
C SER A 20 -15.52 15.94 6.26
N THR A 21 -14.84 15.09 7.03
CA THR A 21 -13.43 14.80 6.82
C THR A 21 -13.25 13.91 5.59
N ASN A 22 -12.19 14.14 4.82
CA ASN A 22 -11.84 13.24 3.73
C ASN A 22 -11.40 11.89 4.33
N ILE A 23 -12.04 10.83 3.87
CA ILE A 23 -11.70 9.45 4.18
C ILE A 23 -10.68 9.01 3.13
N HIS A 24 -9.49 8.63 3.55
CA HIS A 24 -8.43 8.17 2.64
C HIS A 24 -7.71 6.96 3.25
N ALA A 25 -7.53 5.94 2.42
CA ALA A 25 -6.75 4.76 2.72
C ALA A 25 -5.50 4.80 1.83
N GLU A 26 -4.33 4.73 2.44
CA GLU A 26 -3.04 4.75 1.75
C GLU A 26 -2.13 3.71 2.36
N ILE A 27 -1.63 2.81 1.53
CA ILE A 27 -0.70 1.76 1.94
C ILE A 27 0.64 2.02 1.27
N VAL A 28 1.68 2.05 2.09
CA VAL A 28 3.08 2.13 1.70
C VAL A 28 3.74 0.79 2.00
N ILE A 29 4.51 0.26 1.04
CA ILE A 29 5.25 -1.00 1.18
C ILE A 29 6.73 -0.70 1.01
N GLU A 30 7.55 -1.12 1.98
CA GLU A 30 9.00 -0.94 1.95
C GLU A 30 9.73 -2.29 2.13
N PRO A 31 10.81 -2.54 1.36
CA PRO A 31 11.37 -1.68 0.31
C PRO A 31 10.51 -1.64 -0.97
N TYR A 32 10.54 -0.50 -1.67
CA TYR A 32 9.86 -0.35 -2.97
C TYR A 32 10.64 -1.11 -4.06
N GLY A 33 9.95 -1.99 -4.80
CA GLY A 33 10.52 -2.69 -5.96
C GLY A 33 10.61 -4.20 -5.77
N ALA A 34 11.74 -4.80 -6.15
CA ALA A 34 11.99 -6.23 -6.04
C ALA A 34 12.79 -6.53 -4.76
N ALA A 35 12.30 -7.48 -3.96
CA ALA A 35 13.15 -8.09 -2.94
C ALA A 35 14.19 -8.97 -3.63
N ILE A 36 15.46 -8.69 -3.36
CA ILE A 36 16.57 -9.49 -3.87
C ILE A 36 16.84 -10.56 -2.83
N PHE A 37 16.61 -11.82 -3.20
CA PHE A 37 17.05 -12.97 -2.42
C PHE A 37 18.58 -13.04 -2.56
N ILE A 38 19.30 -12.79 -1.47
CA ILE A 38 20.76 -12.87 -1.45
C ILE A 38 21.13 -14.33 -1.20
N ASP A 39 22.11 -14.80 -1.97
CA ASP A 39 22.49 -16.20 -2.14
C ASP A 39 22.84 -16.93 -0.83
N GLU A 40 22.74 -18.25 -0.87
CA GLU A 40 22.58 -19.22 0.23
C GLU A 40 23.66 -19.24 1.34
N GLU A 41 24.69 -18.39 1.31
CA GLU A 41 25.67 -18.27 2.40
C GLU A 41 25.20 -17.37 3.56
N GLU A 42 24.19 -16.51 3.32
CA GLU A 42 23.50 -15.70 4.34
C GLU A 42 22.07 -16.21 4.60
N GLN A 43 21.89 -17.53 4.72
CA GLN A 43 20.61 -18.25 4.93
C GLN A 43 19.71 -17.76 6.11
N ASN A 44 20.13 -16.75 6.86
CA ASN A 44 19.34 -16.11 7.93
C ASN A 44 18.86 -14.70 7.60
N ALA A 45 19.05 -14.20 6.36
CA ALA A 45 18.49 -12.94 5.93
C ALA A 45 16.97 -13.08 5.68
N GLU A 46 16.19 -13.12 6.76
CA GLU A 46 14.74 -12.93 6.68
C GLU A 46 14.47 -11.61 5.93
N SER A 47 13.88 -11.72 4.74
CA SER A 47 13.45 -10.55 3.98
C SER A 47 12.23 -9.94 4.68
N VAL A 48 12.45 -8.85 5.40
CA VAL A 48 11.40 -8.12 6.12
C VAL A 48 10.75 -7.11 5.18
N PHE A 49 9.43 -7.20 5.03
CA PHE A 49 8.62 -6.20 4.35
C PHE A 49 7.81 -5.43 5.38
N ASN A 50 7.88 -4.10 5.30
CA ASN A 50 7.07 -3.22 6.13
C ASN A 50 5.86 -2.75 5.33
N ILE A 51 4.67 -2.93 5.90
CA ILE A 51 3.40 -2.43 5.35
C ILE A 51 2.90 -1.35 6.30
N LEU A 52 2.88 -0.11 5.85
CA LEU A 52 2.46 1.04 6.63
C LEU A 52 1.15 1.60 6.07
N ASN A 53 0.19 1.82 6.96
CA ASN A 53 -1.04 2.56 6.64
C ASN A 53 -0.86 4.02 7.06
N THR A 54 -0.74 4.92 6.09
CA THR A 54 -0.64 6.38 6.33
C THR A 54 -2.01 7.08 6.27
N GLY A 55 -3.07 6.31 6.01
CA GLY A 55 -4.44 6.79 5.97
C GLY A 55 -5.07 7.02 7.34
N ASN A 56 -6.30 7.53 7.32
CA ASN A 56 -7.12 7.78 8.52
C ASN A 56 -8.25 6.76 8.69
N GLN A 57 -8.10 5.59 8.05
CA GLN A 57 -9.03 4.47 8.09
C GLN A 57 -8.29 3.16 8.24
N ASP A 58 -8.95 2.19 8.83
CA ASP A 58 -8.47 0.80 8.83
C ASP A 58 -8.52 0.22 7.42
N VAL A 59 -7.45 -0.46 7.02
CA VAL A 59 -7.31 -1.08 5.71
C VAL A 59 -7.14 -2.57 5.87
N ASN A 60 -8.01 -3.34 5.21
CA ASN A 60 -7.84 -4.78 5.05
C ASN A 60 -7.01 -5.03 3.79
N TYR A 61 -5.91 -5.76 3.92
CA TYR A 61 -5.04 -6.12 2.81
C TYR A 61 -4.76 -7.62 2.79
N GLN A 62 -4.42 -8.12 1.59
CA GLN A 62 -4.00 -9.50 1.37
C GLN A 62 -2.69 -9.47 0.59
N ILE A 63 -1.68 -10.18 1.09
CA ILE A 63 -0.40 -10.36 0.40
C ILE A 63 -0.53 -11.61 -0.47
N GLY A 64 -0.39 -11.45 -1.78
CA GLY A 64 -0.26 -12.56 -2.73
C GLY A 64 1.18 -12.67 -3.21
N ILE A 65 1.73 -13.88 -3.23
CA ILE A 65 3.04 -14.16 -3.83
C ILE A 65 2.76 -14.82 -5.18
N ASP A 66 3.08 -14.13 -6.27
CA ASP A 66 3.08 -14.69 -7.62
C ASP A 66 4.51 -15.11 -7.97
N ILE A 67 4.80 -16.41 -7.81
CA ILE A 67 6.09 -16.97 -8.21
C ILE A 67 6.02 -17.20 -9.72
N ARG A 68 6.57 -16.26 -10.48
CA ARG A 68 6.83 -16.50 -11.91
C ARG A 68 8.10 -17.31 -12.00
N ASP A 69 8.00 -18.52 -12.54
CA ASP A 69 9.18 -19.21 -13.08
C ASP A 69 9.78 -18.28 -14.13
N ILE A 70 10.90 -17.66 -13.77
CA ILE A 70 11.77 -17.01 -14.74
C ILE A 70 12.38 -18.17 -15.52
N GLY A 71 11.65 -18.58 -16.55
CA GLY A 71 11.91 -19.81 -17.29
C GLY A 71 13.37 -19.91 -17.71
N GLU A 72 13.84 -21.16 -17.69
CA GLU A 72 14.96 -21.72 -18.43
C GLU A 72 15.28 -20.94 -19.70
N ASP A 73 16.01 -19.83 -19.58
CA ASP A 73 16.55 -19.13 -20.72
C ASP A 73 17.74 -20.00 -21.13
N GLU A 74 17.58 -20.71 -22.24
CA GLU A 74 18.54 -21.54 -22.96
C GLU A 74 19.80 -20.73 -23.35
N ARG A 75 20.52 -20.18 -22.38
CA ARG A 75 21.78 -19.47 -22.56
C ARG A 75 22.92 -20.31 -22.04
N GLY A 76 23.27 -21.28 -22.87
CA GLY A 76 24.68 -21.60 -23.11
C GLY A 76 25.27 -22.68 -22.21
N LEU A 77 25.23 -23.90 -22.73
CA LEU A 77 26.39 -24.79 -22.86
C LEU A 77 27.75 -24.09 -22.63
N ILE A 78 28.22 -23.97 -21.38
CA ILE A 78 29.65 -23.91 -21.09
C ILE A 78 29.93 -24.56 -19.72
N GLY A 79 30.43 -25.80 -19.77
CA GLY A 79 31.40 -26.37 -18.83
C GLY A 79 30.94 -26.67 -17.41
N HIS A 80 30.85 -27.96 -17.05
CA HIS A 80 32.01 -28.63 -16.46
C HIS A 80 31.78 -30.15 -16.44
N ALA A 81 32.86 -30.87 -16.74
CA ALA A 81 33.00 -32.31 -16.67
C ALA A 81 32.99 -32.82 -15.23
#